data_AF-A0A397V803-F1
#
_entry.id   AF-A0A397V803-F1
#
_cell.length_a   1.000
_cell.length_b   1.000
_cell.length_c   1.000
_cell.angle_alpha   90.00
_cell.angle_beta   90.00
_cell.angle_gamma   90.00
#
_symmetry.space_group_name_H-M   'P 1'
#
loop_
_entity.id
_entity.type
_entity.pdbx_description
1 polymer ?
#
loop_
_entity_poly.entity_id
_entity_poly.type
_entity_poly.pdbx_seq_one_letter_code
_entity_poly.pdbx_strand_id
1 'polypeptide(L)'
;MTPLCNKVNNLQIKDIENIIKTLETVHSNFQLVHMDLRKYNFLRDDDSNILIIDWGYSKTQGENAPFAGALECMSDNILQSLINQKQINYEPTIDLICLV
;
A
#
# COMPACT_ATOMS: atom_id res chain seq x y z
N MET A 1 -7.37 -16.33 -23.54
CA MET A 1 -7.23 -14.89 -23.21
C MET A 1 -5.79 -14.64 -22.85
N THR A 2 -5.18 -13.59 -23.41
CA THR A 2 -3.87 -13.10 -22.94
C THR A 2 -4.12 -12.27 -21.68
N PRO A 3 -3.37 -12.49 -20.59
CA PRO A 3 -3.51 -11.66 -19.40
C PRO A 3 -3.09 -10.21 -19.70
N LEU A 4 -3.85 -9.23 -19.18
CA LEU A 4 -3.59 -7.79 -19.34
C LEU A 4 -2.34 -7.31 -18.58
N CYS A 5 -1.95 -8.06 -17.54
CA CYS A 5 -0.79 -7.74 -16.71
C CYS A 5 -0.11 -9.02 -16.23
N ASN A 6 1.16 -8.89 -15.87
CA ASN A 6 1.96 -9.97 -15.30
C ASN A 6 2.30 -9.68 -13.84
N LYS A 7 2.47 -10.74 -13.03
CA LYS A 7 2.93 -10.60 -11.65
C LYS A 7 4.35 -10.04 -11.60
N VAL A 8 4.59 -9.14 -10.66
CA VAL A 8 5.93 -8.60 -10.42
C VAL A 8 6.72 -9.58 -9.56
N ASN A 9 7.83 -10.10 -10.08
CA ASN A 9 8.74 -10.95 -9.32
C ASN A 9 9.75 -10.14 -8.49
N ASN A 10 10.31 -9.08 -9.09
CA ASN A 10 11.26 -8.17 -8.47
C ASN A 10 11.00 -6.74 -8.96
N LEU A 11 11.22 -5.76 -8.08
CA LEU A 11 11.15 -4.34 -8.41
C LEU A 11 12.48 -3.84 -8.98
N GLN A 12 12.39 -2.90 -9.91
CA GLN A 12 13.49 -2.13 -10.50
C GLN A 12 13.38 -0.68 -10.03
N ILE A 13 14.47 0.10 -10.15
CA ILE A 13 14.45 1.52 -9.76
C ILE A 13 13.35 2.30 -10.49
N LYS A 14 13.12 2.02 -11.79
CA LYS A 14 12.04 2.64 -12.58
C LYS A 14 10.62 2.33 -12.07
N ASP A 15 10.47 1.23 -11.34
CA ASP A 15 9.19 0.82 -10.77
C ASP A 15 8.86 1.65 -9.54
N ILE A 16 9.88 1.99 -8.74
CA ILE A 16 9.74 2.81 -7.54
C ILE A 16 9.18 4.19 -7.89
N GLU A 17 9.59 4.79 -9.01
CA GLU A 17 9.05 6.07 -9.46
C GLU A 17 7.53 6.00 -9.73
N ASN A 18 7.07 4.95 -10.40
CA ASN A 18 5.64 4.75 -10.69
C ASN A 18 4.83 4.48 -9.42
N ILE A 19 5.39 3.69 -8.49
CA ILE A 19 4.78 3.41 -7.19
C ILE A 19 4.63 4.71 -6.40
N ILE A 20 5.70 5.50 -6.27
CA ILE A 20 5.67 6.78 -5.54
C ILE A 20 4.63 7.73 -6.13
N LYS A 21 4.59 7.92 -7.46
CA LYS A 21 3.59 8.79 -8.09
C LYS A 21 2.15 8.35 -7.83
N THR A 22 1.92 7.03 -7.83
CA THR A 22 0.61 6.46 -7.51
C THR A 22 0.25 6.74 -6.06
N LEU A 23 1.17 6.49 -5.13
CA LEU A 23 1.00 6.74 -3.69
C LEU A 23 0.76 8.23 -3.41
N GLU A 24 1.57 9.12 -3.97
CA GLU A 24 1.38 10.58 -3.87
C GLU A 24 -0.02 11.00 -4.32
N THR A 25 -0.50 10.45 -5.43
CA THR A 25 -1.83 10.72 -5.96
C THR A 25 -2.93 10.24 -5.01
N VAL A 26 -2.86 9.01 -4.51
CA VAL A 26 -3.90 8.46 -3.61
C VAL A 26 -3.87 9.11 -2.23
N HIS A 27 -2.69 9.41 -1.69
CA HIS A 27 -2.52 10.10 -0.43
C HIS A 27 -3.02 11.54 -0.52
N SER A 28 -2.71 12.26 -1.60
CA SER A 28 -3.01 13.69 -1.69
C SER A 28 -4.42 13.96 -2.21
N ASN A 29 -4.83 13.29 -3.29
CA ASN A 29 -6.09 13.61 -3.98
C ASN A 29 -7.27 12.85 -3.40
N PHE A 30 -7.04 11.65 -2.86
CA PHE A 30 -8.09 10.76 -2.36
C PHE A 30 -8.07 10.57 -0.85
N GLN A 31 -7.01 11.03 -0.18
CA GLN A 31 -6.83 10.86 1.27
C GLN A 31 -6.92 9.38 1.69
N LEU A 32 -6.42 8.47 0.85
CA LEU A 32 -6.47 7.01 1.07
C LEU A 32 -5.10 6.44 1.36
N VAL A 33 -4.99 5.61 2.40
CA VAL A 33 -3.82 4.78 2.72
C VAL A 33 -4.14 3.34 2.30
N HIS A 34 -3.26 2.66 1.59
CA HIS A 34 -3.50 1.33 1.03
C HIS A 34 -3.53 0.24 2.09
N MET A 35 -2.65 0.32 3.11
CA MET A 35 -2.54 -0.64 4.24
C MET A 35 -2.06 -2.05 3.87
N ASP A 36 -1.65 -2.26 2.62
CA ASP A 36 -1.29 -3.59 2.13
C ASP A 36 -0.30 -3.61 0.96
N LEU A 37 0.71 -2.74 0.98
CA LEU A 37 1.65 -2.61 -0.13
C LEU A 37 2.73 -3.69 -0.16
N ARG A 38 2.37 -4.88 -0.64
CA ARG A 38 3.29 -6.01 -0.76
C ARG A 38 3.59 -6.32 -2.23
N LYS A 39 4.74 -6.94 -2.52
CA LYS A 39 5.14 -7.30 -3.91
C LYS A 39 4.08 -7.96 -4.79
N TYR A 40 3.16 -8.73 -4.21
CA TYR A 40 2.10 -9.43 -4.94
C TYR A 40 0.87 -8.57 -5.24
N ASN A 41 0.79 -7.39 -4.61
CA ASN A 41 -0.18 -6.34 -4.93
C ASN A 41 0.37 -5.38 -5.99
N PHE A 42 1.47 -5.74 -6.66
CA PHE A 42 1.98 -5.08 -7.85
C PHE A 42 1.83 -5.97 -9.08
N LEU A 43 1.22 -5.38 -10.11
CA LEU A 43 1.17 -5.94 -11.45
C LEU A 43 1.98 -5.07 -12.40
N ARG A 44 2.52 -5.69 -13.44
CA ARG A 44 3.19 -5.00 -14.55
C ARG A 44 2.34 -5.09 -15.81
N ASP A 45 2.00 -3.94 -16.38
CA ASP A 45 1.29 -3.87 -17.66
C ASP A 45 2.24 -4.06 -18.87
N ASP A 46 1.68 -4.04 -20.07
CA ASP A 46 2.42 -4.23 -21.33
C ASP A 46 3.43 -3.07 -21.60
N ASP A 47 3.17 -1.88 -21.06
CA ASP A 47 4.04 -0.69 -21.14
C ASP A 47 5.11 -0.66 -20.04
N SER A 48 5.23 -1.74 -19.25
CA SER A 48 6.14 -1.90 -18.12
C SER A 48 5.86 -1.01 -16.90
N ASN A 49 4.69 -0.36 -16.82
CA ASN A 49 4.29 0.40 -15.64
C ASN A 49 3.85 -0.54 -14.51
N ILE A 50 4.01 -0.06 -13.28
CA ILE A 50 3.49 -0.76 -12.10
C ILE A 50 2.07 -0.28 -11.80
N LEU A 51 1.16 -1.22 -11.66
CA LEU A 51 -0.18 -1.02 -11.14
C LEU A 51 -0.27 -1.56 -9.72
N ILE A 52 -0.78 -0.73 -8.81
CA ILE A 52 -1.08 -1.12 -7.42
C ILE A 52 -2.52 -1.64 -7.37
N ILE A 53 -2.68 -2.87 -6.87
CA ILE A 53 -3.96 -3.57 -6.79
C ILE A 53 -4.31 -3.94 -5.34
N ASP A 54 -5.54 -4.45 -5.14
CA ASP A 54 -6.05 -4.93 -3.85
C ASP A 54 -6.19 -3.85 -2.77
N TRP A 55 -7.05 -2.87 -3.07
CA TRP A 55 -7.40 -1.77 -2.17
C TRP A 55 -8.40 -2.17 -1.07
N GLY A 56 -8.66 -3.46 -0.86
CA GLY A 56 -9.70 -3.95 0.06
C GLY A 56 -9.44 -3.61 1.53
N TYR A 57 -8.19 -3.35 1.89
CA TYR A 57 -7.80 -2.91 3.23
C TYR A 57 -7.57 -1.40 3.36
N SER A 58 -7.79 -0.64 2.29
CA SER A 58 -7.53 0.79 2.31
C SER A 58 -8.36 1.53 3.36
N LYS A 59 -7.77 2.59 3.91
CA LYS A 59 -8.37 3.43 4.95
C LYS A 59 -8.31 4.89 4.55
N THR A 60 -9.35 5.63 4.92
CA THR A 60 -9.30 7.09 4.79
C THR A 60 -8.38 7.66 5.87
N GLN A 61 -7.58 8.65 5.53
CA GLN A 61 -6.72 9.32 6.48
C GLN A 61 -7.54 9.92 7.63
N GLY A 62 -7.11 9.67 8.87
CA GLY A 62 -7.82 10.10 10.08
C GLY A 62 -9.12 9.34 10.39
N GLU A 63 -9.47 8.30 9.63
CA GLU A 63 -10.66 7.49 9.87
C GLU A 63 -10.60 6.79 11.25
N ASN A 64 -11.73 6.77 11.97
CA ASN A 64 -11.88 5.96 13.17
C ASN A 64 -12.50 4.60 12.83
N ALA A 65 -11.68 3.69 12.31
CA ALA A 65 -12.11 2.34 11.95
C ALA A 65 -11.18 1.28 12.53
N PRO A 66 -11.69 0.04 12.73
CA PRO A 66 -10.85 -1.11 13.08
C PRO A 66 -9.75 -1.32 12.05
N PHE A 67 -8.61 -1.82 12.53
CA PHE A 67 -7.48 -2.18 11.69
C PHE A 67 -7.86 -3.21 10.63
N ALA A 68 -7.38 -2.98 9.42
CA ALA A 68 -7.36 -3.93 8.32
C ALA A 68 -6.05 -3.73 7.55
N GLY A 69 -5.36 -4.82 7.21
CA GLY A 69 -4.06 -4.77 6.55
C GLY A 69 -3.18 -5.96 6.90
N ALA A 70 -2.01 -6.04 6.27
CA ALA A 70 -1.03 -7.09 6.51
C ALA A 70 -0.20 -6.83 7.76
N LEU A 71 -0.54 -7.53 8.87
CA LEU A 71 0.15 -7.39 10.16
C LEU A 71 1.66 -7.57 10.06
N GLU A 72 2.13 -8.49 9.21
CA GLU A 72 3.54 -8.84 9.06
C GLU A 72 4.41 -7.73 8.45
N CYS A 73 3.80 -6.72 7.82
CA CYS A 73 4.50 -5.59 7.20
C CYS A 73 4.37 -4.28 8.00
N MET A 74 3.55 -4.27 9.06
CA MET A 74 3.26 -3.06 9.82
C MET A 74 4.48 -2.62 10.65
N SER A 75 4.63 -1.30 10.79
CA SER A 75 5.68 -0.72 11.61
C SER A 75 5.49 -1.02 13.11
N ASP A 76 6.59 -0.99 13.88
CA ASP A 76 6.56 -1.19 15.33
C ASP A 76 5.53 -0.32 16.03
N ASN A 77 5.38 0.94 15.61
CA ASN A 77 4.42 1.88 16.21
C ASN A 77 2.96 1.43 16.00
N ILE A 78 2.64 0.89 14.83
CA ILE A 78 1.30 0.37 14.52
C ILE A 78 1.05 -0.90 15.32
N LEU A 79 2.02 -1.83 15.32
CA LEU A 79 1.93 -3.08 16.09
C LEU A 79 1.75 -2.82 17.59
N GLN A 80 2.49 -1.86 18.16
CA GLN A 80 2.34 -1.44 19.55
C GLN A 80 0.96 -0.81 19.81
N SER A 81 0.44 -0.01 18.87
CA SER A 81 -0.89 0.58 19.01
C SER A 81 -1.97 -0.50 19.04
N LEU A 82 -1.86 -1.52 18.19
CA LEU A 82 -2.75 -2.67 18.16
C LEU A 82 -2.73 -3.47 19.48
N ILE A 83 -1.54 -3.80 19.98
CA ILE A 83 -1.38 -4.52 21.27
C ILE A 83 -2.02 -3.74 22.41
N ASN A 84 -1.84 -2.41 22.42
CA ASN A 84 -2.37 -1.53 23.45
C ASN A 84 -3.82 -1.10 23.22
N GLN A 85 -4.50 -1.64 22.20
CA GLN A 85 -5.88 -1.29 21.82
C GLN A 85 -6.07 0.23 21.61
N LYS A 86 -5.04 0.90 21.10
CA LYS A 86 -5.09 2.32 20.75
C LYS A 86 -5.60 2.49 19.34
N GLN A 87 -6.30 3.60 19.11
CA GLN A 87 -6.71 4.00 17.76
C GLN A 87 -5.47 4.20 16.88
N ILE A 88 -5.53 3.68 15.66
CA ILE A 88 -4.50 3.89 14.66
C ILE A 88 -4.75 5.23 13.96
N ASN A 89 -3.71 6.03 13.84
CA ASN A 89 -3.71 7.14 12.91
C ASN A 89 -3.33 6.61 11.52
N TYR A 90 -4.29 6.48 10.61
CA TYR A 90 -4.02 6.07 9.24
C TYR A 90 -3.37 7.24 8.49
N GLU A 91 -2.07 7.15 8.26
CA GLU A 91 -1.26 8.18 7.59
C GLU A 91 -0.43 7.59 6.44
N PRO A 92 -0.10 8.41 5.41
CA PRO A 92 0.67 8.00 4.24
C PRO A 92 1.99 7.27 4.54
N THR A 93 2.63 7.56 5.66
CA THR A 93 3.91 6.96 6.05
C THR A 93 3.81 5.45 6.27
N ILE A 94 2.63 4.94 6.63
CA ILE A 94 2.36 3.50 6.79
C ILE A 94 2.67 2.76 5.49
N ASP A 95 2.15 3.27 4.38
CA ASP A 95 2.34 2.69 3.05
C ASP A 95 3.82 2.69 2.63
N LEU A 96 4.55 3.75 2.95
CA LEU A 96 5.98 3.86 2.61
C LEU A 96 6.85 2.89 3.41
N ILE A 97 6.49 2.61 4.67
CA ILE A 97 7.19 1.63 5.51
C ILE A 97 6.83 0.20 5.08
N CYS A 98 5.57 -0.02 4.67
CA CYS A 98 5.07 -1.34 4.29
C CYS A 98 5.51 -1.80 2.90
N LEU A 99 6.26 -1.01 2.12
CA LEU A 99 6.74 -1.40 0.80
C LEU A 99 7.82 -2.51 0.90
N VAL A 100 7.37 -3.77 1.02
CA VAL A 100 8.21 -4.97 1.22
C VAL A 100 8.17 -5.96 0.05
#